data_AF-A0A1W1CEW0-F1
#
_entry.id   AF-A0A1W1CEW0-F1
#
_cell.length_a   1.000
_cell.length_b   1.000
_cell.length_c   1.000
_cell.angle_alpha   90.00
_cell.angle_beta   90.00
_cell.angle_gamma   90.00
#
_symmetry.space_group_name_H-M   'P 1'
#
loop_
_entity.id
_entity.type
_entity.pdbx_description
1 polymer ?
#
loop_
_entity_poly.entity_id
_entity_poly.type
_entity_poly.pdbx_seq_one_letter_code
_entity_poly.pdbx_strand_id
1 'polypeptide(L)' 'MSEHAIVRYLQRVYKLDLEDIVNEIASPQLFTQVKEFGNGVYSCEESFRAKVVDGVIVTILPVTNKKGKKNV' A
#
# COMPACT_ATOMS: atom_id res chain seq x y z
N MET A 1 -15.57 15.71 11.34
CA MET A 1 -14.71 15.63 10.14
C MET A 1 -14.84 14.21 9.60
N SER A 2 -15.32 13.99 8.38
CA SER A 2 -15.34 12.64 7.81
C SER A 2 -13.96 12.32 7.21
N GLU A 3 -13.55 11.05 7.21
CA GLU A 3 -12.29 10.58 6.60
C GLU A 3 -12.14 11.04 5.14
N HIS A 4 -13.25 11.28 4.45
CA HIS A 4 -13.26 11.71 3.06
C HIS A 4 -12.94 13.20 2.88
N ALA A 5 -12.92 14.01 3.95
CA ALA A 5 -12.64 15.45 3.86
C ALA A 5 -11.18 15.74 3.48
N ILE A 6 -10.22 15.04 4.11
CA ILE A 6 -8.79 15.18 3.80
C ILE A 6 -8.50 14.68 2.38
N VAL A 7 -9.11 13.57 1.99
CA VAL A 7 -8.96 12.94 0.67
C VAL A 7 -9.44 13.88 -0.44
N ARG A 8 -10.63 14.48 -0.28
CA ARG A 8 -11.16 15.47 -1.22
C ARG A 8 -10.34 16.75 -1.27
N TYR A 9 -9.79 17.20 -0.15
CA TYR A 9 -8.90 18.35 -0.10
C TYR A 9 -7.62 18.08 -0.91
N LEU A 10 -7.01 16.91 -0.73
CA LEU A 10 -5.84 16.45 -1.47
C LEU A 10 -6.09 16.43 -2.99
N GLN A 11 -7.22 15.88 -3.44
CA GLN A 11 -7.62 15.91 -4.86
C GLN A 11 -7.76 17.35 -5.40
N ARG A 12 -8.41 18.24 -4.65
CA ARG A 12 -8.72 19.59 -5.15
C ARG A 12 -7.50 20.50 -5.19
N VAL A 13 -6.71 20.48 -4.12
CA VAL A 13 -5.61 21.42 -3.89
C VAL A 13 -4.31 20.92 -4.52
N TYR A 14 -3.98 19.64 -4.31
CA TYR A 14 -2.73 19.07 -4.80
C TYR A 14 -2.88 18.35 -6.15
N LYS A 15 -4.10 18.33 -6.71
CA LYS A 15 -4.41 17.66 -7.99
C LYS A 15 -3.99 16.19 -7.98
N LEU A 16 -4.06 15.54 -6.82
CA LEU A 16 -3.77 14.12 -6.69
C LEU A 16 -4.88 13.31 -7.35
N ASP A 17 -4.48 12.46 -8.29
CA ASP A 17 -5.36 11.43 -8.83
C ASP A 17 -5.35 10.22 -7.89
N LEU A 18 -6.46 10.01 -7.21
CA LEU A 18 -6.57 8.92 -6.25
C LEU A 18 -6.83 7.58 -6.94
N GLU A 19 -7.46 7.58 -8.12
CA GLU A 19 -7.68 6.34 -8.87
C GLU A 19 -6.33 5.79 -9.34
N ASP A 20 -5.44 6.66 -9.82
CA ASP A 20 -4.08 6.26 -10.19
C ASP A 20 -3.30 5.70 -8.99
N ILE A 21 -3.35 6.34 -7.83
CA ILE A 21 -2.70 5.85 -6.61
C ILE A 21 -3.27 4.48 -6.19
N VAL A 22 -4.58 4.31 -6.29
CA VAL A 22 -5.22 3.02 -5.98
C VAL A 22 -4.76 1.95 -6.97
N ASN A 23 -4.69 2.26 -8.26
CA ASN A 23 -4.24 1.31 -9.29
C ASN A 23 -2.76 0.93 -9.13
N GLU A 24 -1.92 1.87 -8.69
CA GLU A 24 -0.50 1.63 -8.38
C GLU A 24 -0.35 0.68 -7.18
N ILE A 25 -1.18 0.84 -6.15
CA ILE A 25 -1.07 0.08 -4.90
C ILE A 25 -1.79 -1.28 -4.99
N ALA A 26 -3.02 -1.28 -5.49
CA ALA A 26 -3.94 -2.41 -5.45
C ALA A 26 -3.91 -3.24 -6.75
N SER A 27 -2.74 -3.78 -7.07
CA SER A 27 -2.59 -4.60 -8.27
C SER A 27 -3.50 -5.85 -8.23
N PRO A 28 -3.91 -6.39 -9.40
CA PRO A 28 -4.72 -7.62 -9.46
C PRO A 28 -4.05 -8.81 -8.76
N GLN A 29 -2.70 -8.89 -8.79
CA GLN A 29 -1.98 -9.94 -8.07
C GLN A 29 -2.11 -9.77 -6.55
N LEU A 30 -1.99 -8.54 -6.04
CA LEU A 30 -2.18 -8.27 -4.61
C LEU A 30 -3.59 -8.65 -4.18
N PHE A 31 -4.61 -8.31 -4.97
CA PHE A 31 -6.00 -8.65 -4.65
C PHE A 31 -6.21 -10.17 -4.55
N THR A 32 -5.59 -10.92 -5.45
CA THR A 32 -5.63 -12.40 -5.45
C THR A 32 -4.94 -12.95 -4.20
N GLN A 33 -3.74 -12.45 -3.89
CA GLN A 33 -2.99 -12.87 -2.69
C GLN A 33 -3.74 -12.56 -1.39
N VAL A 34 -4.33 -11.37 -1.27
CA VAL A 34 -5.12 -10.99 -0.09
C VAL A 34 -6.34 -11.89 0.07
N LYS A 35 -7.00 -12.25 -1.03
CA LYS A 35 -8.16 -13.16 -1.02
C LYS A 35 -7.78 -14.58 -0.59
N GLU A 36 -6.59 -15.05 -0.96
CA GLU A 36 -6.10 -16.40 -0.65
C GLU A 36 -5.49 -16.51 0.76
N PHE A 37 -4.70 -15.52 1.18
CA PHE A 37 -3.88 -15.59 2.38
C PHE A 37 -4.35 -14.68 3.52
N GLY A 38 -5.27 -13.74 3.27
CA GLY A 38 -5.85 -12.87 4.28
C GLY A 38 -4.87 -11.84 4.84
N ASN A 39 -4.72 -11.80 6.16
CA ASN A 39 -3.91 -10.80 6.85
C ASN A 39 -2.41 -11.09 6.67
N GLY A 40 -1.63 -10.08 6.28
CA GLY A 40 -0.22 -10.31 5.97
C GLY A 40 0.53 -9.08 5.46
N VAL A 41 1.78 -9.30 5.07
CA VAL A 41 2.61 -8.33 4.37
C VAL A 41 2.92 -8.89 2.99
N TYR A 42 2.48 -8.16 1.96
CA TYR A 42 2.60 -8.56 0.56
C TYR A 42 3.61 -7.67 -0.14
N SER A 43 4.45 -8.26 -0.99
CA SER A 43 5.38 -7.49 -1.81
C SER A 43 4.68 -7.06 -3.09
N CYS A 44 4.72 -5.75 -3.38
CA CYS A 44 4.17 -5.16 -4.59
C CYS A 44 5.33 -4.75 -5.49
N GLU A 45 5.54 -5.54 -6.55
CA GLU A 45 6.40 -5.26 -7.73
C GLU A 45 7.65 -4.42 -7.44
N GLU A 46 8.55 -4.94 -6.59
CA GLU A 46 9.87 -4.37 -6.22
C GLU A 46 9.88 -2.91 -5.71
N SER A 47 8.71 -2.30 -5.49
CA SER A 47 8.57 -0.87 -5.24
C SER A 47 8.24 -0.60 -3.77
N PHE A 48 7.37 -1.42 -3.18
CA PHE A 48 6.99 -1.35 -1.78
C PHE A 48 6.41 -2.68 -1.29
N ARG A 49 6.05 -2.74 -0.01
CA ARG A 49 5.30 -3.85 0.60
C ARG A 49 4.03 -3.31 1.24
N ALA A 50 2.89 -3.95 1.01
CA ALA A 50 1.62 -3.57 1.60
C ALA A 50 1.31 -4.44 2.82
N LYS A 51 1.02 -3.84 3.97
CA LYS A 51 0.47 -4.53 5.13
C LYS A 51 -1.05 -4.52 5.04
N VAL A 52 -1.66 -5.69 5.10
CA VAL A 52 -3.10 -5.88 4.99
C VAL A 52 -3.65 -6.49 6.27
N VAL A 53 -4.74 -5.91 6.77
CA VAL A 53 -5.50 -6.37 7.93
C VAL A 53 -6.98 -6.31 7.58
N ASP A 54 -7.67 -7.43 7.72
CA ASP A 54 -9.08 -7.65 7.42
C ASP A 54 -9.48 -7.18 6.02
N GLY A 55 -8.62 -7.47 5.03
CA GLY A 55 -8.80 -7.07 3.64
C GLY A 55 -8.48 -5.61 3.34
N VAL A 56 -8.02 -4.82 4.33
CA VAL A 56 -7.69 -3.40 4.19
C VAL A 56 -6.18 -3.21 4.21
N ILE A 57 -5.64 -2.45 3.24
CA ILE A 57 -4.25 -2.01 3.27
C ILE A 57 -4.11 -0.93 4.34
N VAL A 58 -3.46 -1.27 5.45
CA VAL A 58 -3.30 -0.38 6.61
C VAL A 58 -2.00 0.41 6.58
N THR A 59 -0.99 -0.05 5.82
CA THR A 59 0.33 0.60 5.75
C THR A 59 1.07 0.17 4.49
N ILE A 60 1.81 1.13 3.91
CA ILE A 60 2.82 0.89 2.87
C ILE A 60 4.21 0.93 3.52
N LEU A 61 5.00 -0.13 3.33
CA LEU A 61 6.33 -0.31 3.87
C LEU A 61 7.39 -0.23 2.77
N PRO A 62 8.58 0.31 3.06
CA PRO A 62 9.68 0.31 2.10
C PRO A 62 10.16 -1.12 1.81
N VAL A 63 10.70 -1.31 0.61
CA VAL A 63 11.39 -2.55 0.23
C VAL A 63 12.66 -2.66 1.05
N THR A 64 12.80 -3.74 1.80
CA THR A 64 14.03 -4.02 2.54
C THR A 64 15.12 -4.43 1.57
N ASN A 65 15.95 -3.49 1.13
CA ASN A 65 17.22 -3.82 0.51
C ASN A 65 18.10 -4.47 1.58
N LYS A 66 18.31 -5.79 1.50
CA LYS A 66 19.28 -6.50 2.37
C LYS A 66 20.70 -6.11 1.96
N LYS A 67 21.13 -4.88 2.28
CA LYS A 67 22.56 -4.53 2.38
C LYS A 67 22.91 -4.35 3.86
N GLY A 68 23.54 -5.37 4.42
CA GLY A 68 24.27 -5.29 5.69
C GLY A 68 23.61 -6.01 6.86
N LYS A 69 23.92 -7.31 7.00
CA LYS A 69 24.22 -7.84 8.34
C LYS A 69 25.33 -6.96 8.93
N LYS A 70 25.02 -6.13 9.93
CA LYS A 70 26.05 -5.73 10.89
C LYS A 70 26.00 -6.72 12.02
N ASN A 71 26.99 -7.62 12.04
CA ASN A 71 27.37 -8.33 13.25
C ASN A 71 27.74 -7.27 14.29
N VAL A 72 27.09 -7.32 15.45
CA VAL A 72 27.65 -6.87 16.72
C VAL A 72 27.42 -8.01 17.69
#